data_AF-A0A843D091-F1
#
_entry.id   AF-A0A843D091-F1
#
_cell.length_a   1.000
_cell.length_b   1.000
_cell.length_c   1.000
_cell.angle_alpha   90.00
_cell.angle_beta   90.00
_cell.angle_gamma   90.00
#
_symmetry.space_group_name_H-M   'P 1'
#
loop_
_entity.id
_entity.type
_entity.pdbx_description
1 polymer ?
#
loop_
_entity_poly.entity_id
_entity_poly.type
_entity_poly.pdbx_seq_one_letter_code
_entity_poly.pdbx_strand_id
1 'polypeptide(L)' 'EKLQGDLQGAFSRRINIKHRLVYQVYEEERTVKIISMWTHYEF' A
#
# COMPACT_ATOMS: atom_id res chain seq x y z
N GLU A 1 16.37 -6.82 -0.53
CA GLU A 1 17.31 -5.89 -1.17
C GLU A 1 16.72 -4.49 -1.09
N LYS A 2 17.40 -3.55 -0.43
CA LYS A 2 16.89 -2.19 -0.20
C LYS A 2 16.94 -1.42 -1.53
N LEU A 3 15.78 -1.17 -2.12
CA LEU A 3 15.66 -0.23 -3.24
C LEU A 3 15.72 1.19 -2.66
N GLN A 4 16.82 1.88 -2.96
CA GLN A 4 17.01 3.30 -2.67
C GLN A 4 16.05 4.14 -3.53
N GLY A 5 15.43 5.15 -2.92
CA GLY A 5 14.75 6.27 -3.60
C GLY A 5 13.24 6.10 -3.83
N ASP A 6 12.47 7.08 -3.33
CA ASP A 6 11.02 7.38 -3.48
C ASP A 6 9.95 6.32 -3.15
N LEU A 7 10.23 5.02 -3.25
CA LEU A 7 9.27 3.94 -2.97
C LEU A 7 9.58 3.16 -1.68
N GLN A 8 10.52 3.65 -0.87
CA GLN A 8 10.76 3.12 0.48
C GLN A 8 9.53 3.40 1.35
N GLY A 9 8.75 2.35 1.65
CA GLY A 9 7.58 2.45 2.52
C GLY A 9 6.26 2.07 1.86
N ALA A 10 6.26 1.66 0.59
CA ALA A 10 5.08 1.00 0.00
C ALA A 10 4.94 -0.42 0.57
N PHE A 11 3.96 -0.60 1.45
CA PHE A 11 3.58 -1.87 2.04
C PHE A 11 2.35 -2.45 1.32
N SER A 12 2.32 -3.77 1.20
CA SER A 12 1.14 -4.48 0.73
C SER A 12 0.62 -5.39 1.83
N ARG A 13 -0.67 -5.28 2.13
CA ARG A 13 -1.34 -6.08 3.16
C ARG A 13 -2.57 -6.74 2.57
N ARG A 14 -2.74 -8.04 2.79
CA ARG A 14 -3.97 -8.74 2.39
C ARG A 14 -5.09 -8.37 3.34
N ILE A 15 -6.22 -7.95 2.78
CA ILE A 15 -7.46 -7.73 3.54
C ILE A 15 -8.24 -9.05 3.62
N ASN A 16 -8.24 -9.84 2.54
CA ASN A 16 -8.77 -11.20 2.52
C ASN A 16 -7.98 -12.06 1.50
N ILE A 17 -8.46 -13.28 1.22
CA ILE A 17 -7.80 -14.19 0.26
C ILE A 17 -7.73 -13.64 -1.18
N LYS A 18 -8.62 -12.70 -1.54
CA LYS A 18 -8.76 -12.12 -2.88
C LYS A 18 -8.32 -10.65 -3.00
N HIS A 19 -8.21 -9.91 -1.90
CA HIS A 19 -7.97 -8.46 -1.91
C HIS A 19 -6.65 -8.11 -1.25
N ARG A 20 -5.91 -7.24 -1.91
CA ARG A 20 -4.66 -6.66 -1.42
C ARG A 20 -4.79 -5.15 -1.38
N LEU A 21 -4.45 -4.59 -0.23
CA LEU A 21 -4.27 -3.16 -0.03
C LEU A 21 -2.81 -2.82 -0.27
N VAL A 22 -2.55 -1.84 -1.12
CA VAL A 22 -1.23 -1.26 -1.32
C VAL A 22 -1.27 0.16 -0.76
N TYR A 23 -0.42 0.43 0.23
CA TYR A 23 -0.36 1.71 0.91
C TYR A 23 1.08 2.10 1.18
N GLN A 24 1.33 3.40 1.32
CA GLN A 24 2.61 3.96 1.72
C GLN A 24 2.46 4.67 3.05
N VAL A 25 3.42 4.46 3.95
CA VAL A 25 3.46 5.15 5.26
C VAL A 25 4.47 6.27 5.19
N TYR A 26 4.02 7.49 5.47
CA TYR A 26 4.87 8.67 5.68
C TYR A 26 4.96 8.92 7.18
N GLU A 27 6.02 8.43 7.81
CA GLU A 27 6.19 8.48 9.27
C GLU A 27 6.34 9.91 9.80
N GLU A 28 7.07 10.76 9.06
CA GLU A 28 7.28 12.17 9.40
C GLU A 28 5.96 12.96 9.41
N GLU A 29 5.09 12.71 8.43
CA GLU A 29 3.78 13.34 8.27
C GLU A 29 2.67 12.60 9.01
N ARG A 30 2.99 11.48 9.68
CA ARG A 30 2.04 10.52 10.29
C ARG A 30 0.85 10.19 9.38
N THR A 31 1.10 10.12 8.08
CA THR A 31 0.06 10.01 7.05
C THR A 31 0.22 8.69 6.31
N VAL A 32 -0.90 8.01 6.08
CA VAL A 32 -0.94 6.77 5.29
C VAL A 32 -1.62 7.07 3.96
N LYS A 33 -0.87 6.92 2.86
CA LYS A 33 -1.39 7.10 1.51
C LYS A 33 -1.80 5.75 0.93
N ILE A 34 -3.08 5.59 0.63
CA ILE A 34 -3.56 4.41 -0.08
C ILE A 34 -3.28 4.60 -1.57
N ILE A 35 -2.50 3.69 -2.16
CA ILE A 35 -2.14 3.73 -3.58
C ILE A 35 -3.21 3.02 -4.40
N SER A 36 -3.61 1.83 -3.96
CA SER A 36 -4.66 1.05 -4.63
C SER A 36 -5.27 0.05 -3.66
N MET A 37 -6.58 -0.12 -3.75
CA MET A 37 -7.30 -1.23 -3.11
C MET A 37 -7.83 -2.12 -4.22
N TRP A 38 -7.28 -3.33 -4.35
CA TRP A 38 -7.75 -4.29 -5.34
C TRP A 38 -9.09 -4.89 -4.86
N THR A 39 -10.17 -4.15 -5.07
CA THR A 39 -11.53 -4.65 -4.93
C THR A 39 -11.85 -5.45 -6.18
N HIS A 40 -11.89 -6.76 -6.06
CA HIS A 40 -12.45 -7.61 -7.11
C HIS A 40 -13.97 -7.52 -7.04
N TYR A 41 -14.51 -6.34 -7.37
CA TYR A 41 -15.90 -6.11 -7.75
C TYR A 41 -15.89 -4.79 -8.53
N GLU A 42 -15.80 -4.93 -9.85
CA GLU A 42 -16.35 -3.94 -10.76
C GLU A 42 -17.86 -3.89 -10.49
N PHE A 43 -18.38 -2.69 -10.30
CA PHE A 43 -19.82 -2.43 -10.12
C PHE A 43 -20.59 -2.80 -11.40
#